data_AF-A0A497IZB1-F1
#
_entry.id   AF-A0A497IZB1-F1
#
_cell.length_a   1.000
_cell.length_b   1.000
_cell.length_c   1.000
_cell.angle_alpha   90.00
_cell.angle_beta   90.00
_cell.angle_gamma   90.00
#
_symmetry.space_group_name_H-M   'P 1'
#
loop_
_entity.id
_entity.type
_entity.pdbx_description
1 polymer ?
#
loop_
_entity_poly.entity_id
_entity_poly.type
_entity_poly.pdbx_seq_one_letter_code
_entity_poly.pdbx_strand_id
1 'polypeptide(L)'
;EKLREEEKLKVLSSLVYPCELEVLPGYVFRRSNPAIVGVRILKGRLRPSTYLLNERGKRVGIVMEIQEEGIRKMEAIAGQEVAISIRGGTVGRNVKEGQILYSDVKPVYDPKSRSIFFSVLSEEEKELYQRILDLKLNLEEGVEP
;
A
#
# COMPACT_ATOMS: atom_id res chain seq x y z
N GLU A 1 5.96 -31.82 2.26
CA GLU A 1 6.44 -30.48 1.84
C GLU A 1 5.33 -29.54 1.40
N LYS A 2 4.42 -29.94 0.49
CA LYS A 2 3.27 -29.12 0.03
C LYS A 2 2.47 -28.40 1.12
N LEU A 3 2.09 -29.10 2.19
CA LEU A 3 1.32 -28.51 3.31
C LEU A 3 2.01 -27.30 3.95
N ARG A 4 3.36 -27.34 4.06
CA ARG A 4 4.15 -26.29 4.70
C ARG A 4 4.28 -25.05 3.81
N GLU A 5 4.25 -25.23 2.50
CA GLU A 5 4.28 -24.16 1.52
C GLU A 5 2.92 -23.48 1.38
N GLU A 6 1.83 -24.25 1.41
CA GLU A 6 0.46 -23.73 1.47
C GLU A 6 0.22 -22.89 2.73
N GLU A 7 0.72 -23.34 3.89
CA GLU A 7 0.66 -22.53 5.12
C GLU A 7 1.40 -21.20 4.97
N LYS A 8 2.60 -21.19 4.37
CA LYS A 8 3.37 -19.97 4.14
C LYS A 8 2.61 -19.00 3.23
N LEU A 9 2.04 -19.50 2.14
CA LEU A 9 1.28 -18.68 1.19
C LEU A 9 0.04 -18.07 1.84
N LYS A 10 -0.67 -18.83 2.71
CA LYS A 10 -1.82 -18.31 3.47
C LYS A 10 -1.43 -17.19 4.43
N VAL A 11 -0.30 -17.35 5.12
CA VAL A 11 0.22 -16.29 6.01
C VAL A 11 0.56 -15.05 5.18
N LEU A 12 1.33 -15.20 4.10
CA LEU A 12 1.76 -14.08 3.26
C LEU A 12 0.60 -13.35 2.57
N SER A 13 -0.45 -14.06 2.15
CA SER A 13 -1.61 -13.44 1.49
C SER A 13 -2.48 -12.61 2.45
N SER A 14 -2.43 -12.91 3.75
CA SER A 14 -3.15 -12.15 4.79
C SER A 14 -2.43 -10.87 5.23
N LEU A 15 -1.16 -10.72 4.87
CA LEU A 15 -0.32 -9.60 5.31
C LEU A 15 -0.29 -8.49 4.25
N VAL A 16 -0.24 -7.25 4.74
CA VAL A 16 -0.12 -6.06 3.89
C VAL A 16 1.36 -5.76 3.69
N TYR A 17 1.76 -5.67 2.42
CA TYR A 17 3.14 -5.37 2.07
C TYR A 17 3.44 -3.86 2.18
N PRO A 18 4.66 -3.48 2.59
CA PRO A 18 5.09 -2.10 2.55
C PRO A 18 5.14 -1.60 1.11
N CYS A 19 4.58 -0.42 0.88
CA CYS A 19 4.52 0.20 -0.44
C CYS A 19 4.56 1.72 -0.30
N GLU A 20 5.36 2.33 -1.15
CA GLU A 20 5.41 3.78 -1.37
C GLU A 20 5.06 4.02 -2.83
N LEU A 21 4.09 4.90 -3.06
CA LEU A 21 3.61 5.22 -4.40
C LEU A 21 3.40 6.71 -4.59
N GLU A 22 3.58 7.17 -5.81
CA GLU A 22 3.33 8.53 -6.25
C GLU A 22 2.06 8.56 -7.11
N VAL A 23 1.16 9.51 -6.84
CA VAL A 23 0.02 9.79 -7.72
C VAL A 23 0.49 10.63 -8.90
N LEU A 24 0.41 10.09 -10.12
CA LEU A 24 0.94 10.75 -11.30
C LEU A 24 0.10 11.98 -11.69
N PRO A 25 0.72 13.17 -11.85
CA PRO A 25 0.02 14.36 -12.32
C PRO A 25 -0.51 14.21 -13.74
N GLY A 26 -1.75 14.64 -13.98
CA GLY A 26 -2.43 14.53 -15.26
C GLY A 26 -3.11 13.17 -15.50
N TYR A 27 -2.86 12.17 -14.66
CA TYR A 27 -3.41 10.80 -14.83
C TYR A 27 -4.61 10.56 -13.91
N VAL A 28 -5.58 11.46 -13.93
CA VAL A 28 -6.83 11.34 -13.16
C VAL A 28 -7.97 10.94 -14.09
N PHE A 29 -8.37 9.68 -14.05
CA PHE A 29 -9.46 9.16 -14.87
C PHE A 29 -10.83 9.37 -14.23
N ARG A 30 -10.90 9.28 -12.89
CA ARG A 30 -12.12 9.49 -12.12
C ARG A 30 -11.81 10.15 -10.78
N ARG A 31 -12.53 11.20 -10.44
CA ARG A 31 -12.24 11.99 -9.23
C ARG A 31 -12.73 11.36 -7.94
N SER A 32 -13.80 10.55 -7.94
CA SER A 32 -14.34 9.90 -6.74
C SER A 32 -15.34 8.77 -7.06
N ASN A 33 -15.66 7.97 -6.03
CA ASN A 33 -16.68 6.90 -6.01
C ASN A 33 -16.56 5.81 -7.10
N PRO A 34 -15.45 5.05 -7.20
CA PRO A 34 -14.14 5.25 -6.57
C PRO A 34 -13.27 6.23 -7.37
N ALA A 35 -12.28 6.87 -6.74
CA ALA A 35 -11.29 7.62 -7.49
C ALA A 35 -10.45 6.65 -8.33
N ILE A 36 -10.14 6.99 -9.57
CA ILE A 36 -9.28 6.20 -10.46
C ILE A 36 -8.15 7.11 -10.90
N VAL A 37 -6.93 6.75 -10.49
CA VAL A 37 -5.73 7.55 -10.70
C VAL A 37 -4.59 6.65 -11.20
N GLY A 38 -3.76 7.18 -12.09
CA GLY A 38 -2.47 6.60 -12.42
C GLY A 38 -1.49 6.84 -11.28
N VAL A 39 -0.75 5.80 -10.91
CA VAL A 39 0.25 5.85 -9.87
C VAL A 39 1.53 5.18 -10.34
N ARG A 40 2.66 5.63 -9.80
CA ARG A 40 3.96 4.96 -9.93
C ARG A 40 4.33 4.35 -8.59
N ILE A 41 4.66 3.06 -8.56
CA ILE A 41 5.19 2.44 -7.36
C ILE A 41 6.66 2.83 -7.24
N LEU A 42 7.02 3.55 -6.17
CA LEU A 42 8.39 3.97 -5.92
C LEU A 42 9.17 2.86 -5.22
N LYS A 43 8.57 2.26 -4.19
CA LYS A 43 9.19 1.22 -3.37
C LYS A 43 8.20 0.16 -2.92
N GLY A 44 8.72 -1.05 -2.73
CA GLY A 44 7.96 -2.21 -2.26
C GLY A 44 6.89 -2.67 -3.26
N ARG A 45 5.76 -3.14 -2.75
CA ARG A 45 4.70 -3.72 -3.58
C ARG A 45 3.29 -3.42 -3.07
N LEU A 46 2.41 -3.06 -4.00
CA LEU A 46 1.01 -2.79 -3.72
C LEU A 46 0.14 -3.99 -4.09
N ARG A 47 -0.82 -4.33 -3.22
CA ARG A 47 -1.87 -5.32 -3.51
C ARG A 47 -3.27 -4.70 -3.36
N PRO A 48 -4.27 -5.22 -4.07
CA PRO A 48 -5.66 -4.88 -3.82
C PRO A 48 -6.05 -5.10 -2.35
N SER A 49 -7.11 -4.44 -1.91
CA SER A 49 -7.59 -4.43 -0.52
C SER A 49 -6.62 -3.82 0.49
N THR A 50 -5.65 -3.03 0.03
CA THR A 50 -4.71 -2.29 0.89
C THR A 50 -5.23 -0.88 1.16
N TYR A 51 -5.25 -0.46 2.43
CA TYR A 51 -5.52 0.93 2.78
C TYR A 51 -4.31 1.80 2.45
N LEU A 52 -4.56 3.03 2.01
CA LEU A 52 -3.53 4.02 1.71
C LEU A 52 -3.50 5.10 2.80
N LEU A 53 -2.30 5.50 3.18
CA LEU A 53 -1.98 6.58 4.09
C LEU A 53 -1.34 7.73 3.31
N ASN A 54 -1.54 8.96 3.76
CA ASN A 54 -0.72 10.08 3.30
C ASN A 54 0.55 10.22 4.15
N GLU A 55 1.41 11.17 3.79
CA GLU A 55 2.64 11.51 4.52
C GLU A 55 2.43 11.90 6.00
N ARG A 56 1.19 12.20 6.40
CA ARG A 56 0.81 12.51 7.78
C ARG A 56 0.23 11.30 8.53
N GLY A 57 0.26 10.11 7.94
CA GLY A 57 -0.33 8.89 8.51
C GLY A 57 -1.84 8.80 8.46
N LYS A 58 -2.53 9.76 7.85
CA LYS A 58 -4.00 9.73 7.75
C LYS A 58 -4.43 8.84 6.60
N ARG A 59 -5.45 8.02 6.86
CA ARG A 59 -6.07 7.17 5.83
C ARG A 59 -6.74 8.01 4.74
N VAL A 60 -6.40 7.69 3.50
CA VAL A 60 -6.95 8.32 2.30
C VAL A 60 -8.07 7.48 1.69
N GLY A 61 -7.91 6.16 1.72
CA GLY A 61 -8.90 5.23 1.15
C GLY A 61 -8.36 3.81 1.08
N ILE A 62 -9.08 2.93 0.38
CA ILE A 62 -8.69 1.54 0.14
C ILE A 62 -8.58 1.28 -1.35
N VAL A 63 -7.49 0.61 -1.76
CA VAL A 63 -7.27 0.14 -3.12
C VAL A 63 -8.24 -1.00 -3.40
N MET A 64 -9.11 -0.83 -4.38
CA MET A 64 -10.07 -1.85 -4.81
C MET A 64 -9.46 -2.73 -5.89
N GLU A 65 -8.81 -2.13 -6.88
CA GLU A 65 -8.30 -2.81 -8.06
C GLU A 65 -7.06 -2.10 -8.58
N ILE A 66 -6.14 -2.89 -9.14
CA ILE A 66 -4.92 -2.44 -9.83
C ILE A 66 -5.03 -2.91 -11.28
N GLN A 67 -4.78 -2.00 -12.23
CA GLN A 67 -4.83 -2.25 -13.66
C GLN A 67 -3.57 -1.75 -14.34
N GLU A 68 -3.02 -2.55 -15.24
CA GLU A 68 -1.94 -2.16 -16.14
C GLU A 68 -2.48 -2.33 -17.56
N GLU A 69 -2.56 -1.24 -18.32
CA GLU A 69 -3.07 -1.24 -19.71
C GLU A 69 -4.44 -1.94 -19.88
N GLY A 70 -5.33 -1.78 -18.90
CA GLY A 70 -6.67 -2.38 -18.90
C GLY A 70 -6.73 -3.84 -18.43
N ILE A 71 -5.59 -4.44 -18.09
CA ILE A 71 -5.51 -5.79 -17.54
C ILE A 71 -5.39 -5.72 -16.01
N ARG A 72 -6.26 -6.48 -15.32
CA ARG A 72 -6.24 -6.60 -13.86
C ARG A 72 -4.94 -7.24 -13.37
N LYS A 73 -4.32 -6.64 -12.36
CA LYS A 73 -3.13 -7.17 -11.69
C LYS A 73 -3.43 -7.50 -10.24
N MET A 74 -2.84 -8.60 -9.77
CA MET A 74 -2.90 -9.00 -8.36
C MET A 74 -1.91 -8.22 -7.49
N GLU A 75 -0.85 -7.67 -8.09
CA GLU A 75 0.13 -6.83 -7.42
C GLU A 75 0.80 -5.87 -8.41
N ALA A 76 1.34 -4.78 -7.89
CA ALA A 76 2.24 -3.87 -8.59
C ALA A 76 3.52 -3.69 -7.77
N ILE A 77 4.68 -3.77 -8.42
CA ILE A 77 6.00 -3.68 -7.80
C ILE A 77 6.69 -2.35 -8.14
N ALA A 78 7.74 -2.01 -7.38
CA ALA A 78 8.57 -0.83 -7.61
C ALA A 78 8.99 -0.67 -9.08
N GLY A 79 8.89 0.57 -9.58
CA GLY A 79 9.16 0.94 -10.96
C GLY A 79 7.95 0.84 -11.90
N GLN A 80 6.88 0.13 -11.51
CA GLN A 80 5.69 0.01 -12.35
C GLN A 80 4.78 1.22 -12.26
N GLU A 81 4.17 1.56 -13.41
CA GLU A 81 3.10 2.55 -13.52
C GLU A 81 1.78 1.84 -13.80
N VAL A 82 0.81 2.03 -12.91
CA VAL A 82 -0.46 1.31 -12.95
C VAL A 82 -1.61 2.26 -12.62
N ALA A 83 -2.79 1.98 -13.14
CA ALA A 83 -4.01 2.64 -12.70
C ALA A 83 -4.57 1.90 -11.47
N ILE A 84 -4.88 2.65 -10.42
CA ILE A 84 -5.54 2.10 -9.23
C ILE A 84 -6.88 2.75 -8.99
N SER A 85 -7.83 1.95 -8.49
CA SER A 85 -9.11 2.45 -8.01
C SER A 85 -9.11 2.53 -6.48
N ILE A 86 -9.41 3.71 -5.95
CA ILE A 86 -9.37 4.02 -4.51
C ILE A 86 -10.78 4.34 -4.04
N ARG A 87 -11.36 3.46 -3.23
CA ARG A 87 -12.64 3.73 -2.54
C ARG A 87 -12.36 4.62 -1.31
N GLY A 88 -13.18 5.66 -1.13
CA GLY A 88 -12.97 6.70 -0.11
C GLY A 88 -11.97 7.79 -0.54
N GLY A 89 -11.18 7.54 -1.59
CA GLY A 89 -10.34 8.55 -2.23
C GLY A 89 -11.17 9.55 -3.04
N THR A 90 -10.84 10.82 -2.91
CA THR A 90 -11.39 11.96 -3.65
C THR A 90 -10.25 12.86 -4.11
N VAL A 91 -10.03 12.91 -5.42
CA VAL A 91 -8.98 13.74 -6.03
C VAL A 91 -9.28 15.22 -5.81
N GLY A 92 -8.27 15.97 -5.36
CA GLY A 92 -8.38 17.37 -4.97
C GLY A 92 -8.77 17.60 -3.50
N ARG A 93 -9.10 16.54 -2.75
CA ARG A 93 -9.44 16.63 -1.32
C ARG A 93 -8.47 15.86 -0.43
N ASN A 94 -8.53 14.53 -0.46
CA ASN A 94 -7.65 13.64 0.32
C ASN A 94 -6.62 12.91 -0.55
N VAL A 95 -6.84 12.85 -1.87
CA VAL A 95 -5.85 12.42 -2.86
C VAL A 95 -5.45 13.65 -3.68
N LYS A 96 -4.16 13.91 -3.86
CA LYS A 96 -3.67 14.98 -4.74
C LYS A 96 -2.71 14.41 -5.79
N GLU A 97 -2.67 15.05 -6.94
CA GLU A 97 -1.67 14.79 -7.98
C GLU A 97 -0.28 15.18 -7.47
N GLY A 98 0.73 14.36 -7.79
CA GLY A 98 2.11 14.50 -7.30
C GLY A 98 2.30 14.15 -5.82
N GLN A 99 1.26 13.66 -5.15
CA GLN A 99 1.35 13.29 -3.73
C GLN A 99 1.93 11.88 -3.56
N ILE A 100 2.74 11.71 -2.52
CA ILE A 100 3.19 10.40 -2.05
C ILE A 100 2.17 9.79 -1.08
N LEU A 101 1.84 8.52 -1.32
CA LEU A 101 1.00 7.70 -0.46
C LEU A 101 1.76 6.44 -0.04
N TYR A 102 1.36 5.89 1.09
CA TYR A 102 1.96 4.70 1.68
C TYR A 102 0.89 3.64 1.92
N SER A 103 1.26 2.35 1.92
CA SER A 103 0.34 1.31 2.39
C SER A 103 0.16 1.39 3.91
N ASP A 104 -1.05 1.11 4.41
CA ASP A 104 -1.33 1.00 5.85
C ASP A 104 -0.92 -0.38 6.36
N VAL A 105 0.39 -0.57 6.55
CA VAL A 105 0.93 -1.79 7.15
C VAL A 105 0.59 -1.85 8.64
N LYS A 106 0.45 -3.08 9.16
CA LYS A 106 0.22 -3.32 10.59
C LYS A 106 1.41 -4.06 11.18
N PRO A 107 1.69 -3.86 12.49
CA PRO A 107 2.69 -4.66 13.18
C PRO A 107 2.33 -6.14 13.13
N VAL A 108 3.25 -6.97 12.63
CA VAL A 108 3.10 -8.43 12.66
C VAL A 108 3.66 -8.95 13.99
N TYR A 109 2.77 -9.19 14.95
CA TYR A 109 3.16 -9.63 16.30
C TYR A 109 3.51 -11.13 16.38
N ASP A 110 2.85 -11.97 15.58
CA ASP A 110 3.08 -13.41 15.59
C ASP A 110 4.51 -13.73 15.08
N PRO A 111 5.38 -14.38 15.88
CA PRO A 111 6.77 -14.63 15.51
C PRO A 111 6.94 -15.48 14.23
N LYS A 112 6.07 -16.48 14.02
CA LYS A 112 6.11 -17.35 12.83
C LYS A 112 5.79 -16.53 11.58
N SER A 113 4.71 -15.76 11.63
CA SER A 113 4.26 -14.90 10.53
C SER A 113 5.26 -13.79 10.24
N ARG A 114 5.82 -13.17 11.28
CA ARG A 114 6.86 -12.16 11.16
C ARG A 114 8.10 -12.73 10.49
N SER A 115 8.59 -13.89 10.93
CA SER A 115 9.75 -14.55 10.32
C SER A 115 9.52 -14.86 8.84
N ILE A 116 8.36 -15.44 8.49
CA ILE A 116 8.00 -15.74 7.09
C ILE A 116 7.90 -14.46 6.25
N PHE A 117 7.23 -13.43 6.77
CA PHE A 117 7.04 -12.16 6.07
C PHE A 117 8.38 -11.46 5.83
N PHE A 118 9.20 -11.29 6.86
CA PHE A 118 10.51 -10.65 6.73
C PHE A 118 11.50 -11.46 5.90
N SER A 119 11.30 -12.78 5.74
CA SER A 119 12.14 -13.60 4.86
C SER A 119 11.91 -13.34 3.36
N VAL A 120 10.76 -12.77 2.99
CA VAL A 120 10.43 -12.46 1.59
C VAL A 120 10.59 -10.98 1.23
N LEU A 121 10.81 -10.11 2.22
CA LEU A 121 11.02 -8.69 2.02
C LEU A 121 12.49 -8.39 1.71
N SER A 122 12.73 -7.50 0.76
CA SER A 122 14.04 -6.89 0.56
C SER A 122 14.42 -5.97 1.73
N GLU A 123 15.70 -5.59 1.82
CA GLU A 123 16.14 -4.67 2.88
C GLU A 123 15.46 -3.30 2.77
N GLU A 124 15.28 -2.80 1.54
CA GLU A 124 14.52 -1.57 1.26
C GLU A 124 13.04 -1.70 1.67
N GLU A 125 12.41 -2.86 1.47
CA GLU A 125 11.05 -3.12 1.92
C GLU A 125 10.93 -3.14 3.45
N LYS A 126 11.94 -3.68 4.16
CA LYS A 126 11.97 -3.69 5.63
C LYS A 126 12.12 -2.28 6.21
N GLU A 127 13.01 -1.47 5.63
CA GLU A 127 13.18 -0.06 6.02
C GLU A 127 11.88 0.72 5.79
N LEU A 128 11.24 0.52 4.64
CA LEU A 128 9.95 1.13 4.33
C LEU A 128 8.87 0.68 5.31
N TYR A 129 8.81 -0.61 5.64
CA TYR A 129 7.87 -1.15 6.63
C TYR A 129 8.02 -0.44 7.98
N GLN A 130 9.26 -0.28 8.48
CA GLN A 130 9.50 0.43 9.73
C GLN A 130 9.09 1.89 9.64
N ARG A 131 9.46 2.58 8.56
CA ARG A 131 9.10 3.99 8.34
C ARG A 131 7.59 4.22 8.33
N ILE A 132 6.82 3.32 7.72
CA ILE A 132 5.35 3.41 7.68
C ILE A 132 4.78 3.23 9.10
N LEU A 133 5.31 2.29 9.88
CA LEU A 133 4.88 2.11 11.28
C LEU A 133 5.16 3.36 12.12
N ASP A 134 6.35 3.95 12.00
CA ASP A 134 6.72 5.16 12.74
C ASP A 134 5.83 6.35 12.33
N LEU A 135 5.54 6.50 11.04
CA LEU A 135 4.65 7.53 10.51
C LEU A 135 3.23 7.42 11.06
N LYS A 136 2.76 6.20 11.36
CA LYS A 136 1.47 5.97 11.99
C LYS A 136 1.49 6.23 13.49
N LEU A 137 2.56 5.83 14.18
CA LEU A 137 2.75 6.06 15.61
C LEU A 137 2.79 7.57 15.92
N ASN A 138 3.55 8.34 15.13
CA ASN A 138 3.66 9.79 15.26
C ASN A 138 2.33 10.53 15.05
N LEU A 139 1.40 9.95 14.28
CA LEU A 139 0.04 10.49 14.15
C LEU A 139 -0.79 10.27 15.42
N GLU A 140 -0.63 9.12 16.07
CA GLU A 140 -1.34 8.78 17.31
C GLU A 140 -0.84 9.63 18.50
N GLU A 141 0.46 9.95 18.55
CA GLU A 141 1.04 10.81 19.57
C GLU A 141 0.70 12.30 19.40
N GLY A 142 0.37 12.75 18.18
CA GLY A 142 -0.03 14.13 17.87
C GLY A 142 -1.48 14.48 18.21
N VAL A 143 -2.20 13.62 18.92
CA VAL A 143 -3.56 13.86 19.43
C VAL A 143 -3.46 14.13 20.93
N GLU A 144 -2.90 15.28 21.30
CA GLU A 144 -3.10 15.81 22.66
C GLU A 144 -4.49 16.48 22.76
N PRO A 145 -5.21 16.31 23.90
CA PRO A 145 -6.60 16.73 24.10
C PRO A 145 -6.84 18.25 24.09
#